data_AF-A0A7C4K4M2-F1
#
_entry.id   AF-A0A7C4K4M2-F1
#
_cell.length_a   1.000
_cell.length_b   1.000
_cell.length_c   1.000
_cell.angle_alpha   90.00
_cell.angle_beta   90.00
_cell.angle_gamma   90.00
#
_symmetry.space_group_name_H-M   'P 1'
#
loop_
_entity.id
_entity.type
_entity.pdbx_description
1 polymer ?
#
loop_
_entity_poly.entity_id
_entity_poly.type
_entity_poly.pdbx_seq_one_letter_code
_entity_poly.pdbx_strand_id
1 'polypeptide(L)'
;MQRIDVLLSLNDTNRRIVVPIELKAVEASTENIIQIQRYVDWLEQYYIPNRISDILPILISKKIENKDSVNYRSITESFKQFNENNNRCIPIKYIEYELEDNNLKFQKIRY
;
A
#
# COMPACT_ATOMS: atom_id res chain seq x y z
N MET A 1 -0.68 5.59 -17.57
CA MET A 1 -0.14 5.21 -16.26
C MET A 1 -0.86 6.04 -15.21
N GLN A 2 -1.47 5.40 -14.21
CA GLN A 2 -2.13 6.13 -13.14
C GLN A 2 -1.07 6.80 -12.27
N ARG A 3 -1.31 8.05 -11.83
CA ARG A 3 -0.37 8.80 -10.99
C ARG A 3 -0.33 8.19 -9.59
N ILE A 4 0.84 8.15 -8.96
CA ILE A 4 0.97 7.81 -7.53
C ILE A 4 0.43 8.99 -6.72
N ASP A 5 -0.50 8.77 -5.80
CA ASP A 5 -1.11 9.86 -5.01
C ASP A 5 -0.07 10.59 -4.17
N VAL A 6 0.71 9.83 -3.40
CA VAL A 6 1.82 10.36 -2.60
C VAL A 6 3.04 9.44 -2.74
N LEU A 7 4.21 10.03 -2.98
CA LEU A 7 5.48 9.31 -3.01
C LEU A 7 6.42 9.95 -2.00
N LEU A 8 6.80 9.20 -0.95
CA LEU A 8 7.80 9.65 0.02
C LEU A 8 9.16 9.03 -0.31
N SER A 9 10.23 9.79 -0.09
CA SER A 9 11.59 9.28 -0.07
C SER A 9 12.16 9.51 1.32
N LEU A 10 12.32 8.43 2.07
CA LEU A 10 12.75 8.44 3.46
C LEU A 10 14.18 7.92 3.56
N ASN A 11 14.93 8.46 4.53
CA ASN A 11 16.20 7.89 4.95
C ASN A 11 15.95 7.14 6.26
N ASP A 12 16.09 5.81 6.22
CA ASP A 12 16.26 4.97 7.40
C ASP A 12 17.77 4.81 7.62
N THR A 13 18.20 4.60 8.87
CA THR A 13 19.57 4.76 9.39
C THR A 13 20.70 4.41 8.41
N ASN A 14 20.56 3.32 7.63
CA ASN A 14 21.51 2.89 6.61
C ASN A 14 20.91 2.59 5.21
N ARG A 15 19.65 2.94 4.96
CA ARG A 15 18.97 2.63 3.70
C ARG A 15 17.94 3.68 3.32
N ARG A 16 17.74 3.85 2.01
CA ARG A 16 16.64 4.68 1.51
C ARG A 16 15.40 3.83 1.36
N ILE A 17 14.26 4.37 1.74
CA ILE A 17 12.96 3.72 1.54
C ILE A 17 12.11 4.66 0.68
N VAL A 18 11.67 4.17 -0.46
CA VAL A 18 10.66 4.85 -1.28
C VAL A 18 9.28 4.29 -0.95
N VAL A 19 8.33 5.17 -0.65
CA VAL A 19 7.02 4.80 -0.12
C VAL A 19 5.94 5.31 -1.06
N PRO A 20 5.51 4.52 -2.06
CA PRO A 20 4.31 4.82 -2.82
C PRO A 20 3.09 4.57 -1.92
N ILE A 21 2.24 5.60 -1.78
CA ILE A 21 1.00 5.55 -1.00
C ILE A 21 -0.17 5.73 -1.96
N GLU A 22 -1.11 4.80 -1.92
CA GLU A 22 -2.41 4.89 -2.57
C GLU A 22 -3.47 5.30 -1.54
N LEU A 23 -4.27 6.31 -1.86
CA LEU A 23 -5.32 6.84 -1.00
C LEU A 23 -6.70 6.56 -1.59
N LYS A 24 -7.60 6.00 -0.79
CA LYS A 24 -9.00 5.75 -1.20
C LYS A 24 -9.99 6.39 -0.23
N ALA A 25 -10.92 7.16 -0.79
CA ALA A 25 -12.06 7.72 -0.05
C ALA A 25 -13.16 6.68 0.28
N VAL A 26 -12.98 5.45 -0.18
CA VAL A 26 -13.91 4.31 -0.07
C VAL A 26 -13.17 3.13 0.53
N GLU A 27 -13.91 2.05 0.84
CA GLU A 27 -13.31 0.77 1.24
C GLU A 27 -12.34 0.25 0.17
N ALA A 28 -11.32 -0.48 0.60
CA ALA A 28 -10.37 -1.07 -0.32
C ALA A 28 -11.05 -2.10 -1.25
N SER A 29 -10.43 -2.31 -2.41
CA SER A 29 -10.75 -3.37 -3.36
C SER A 29 -9.45 -3.99 -3.90
N THR A 30 -9.57 -5.19 -4.49
CA THR A 30 -8.42 -5.88 -5.12
C THR A 30 -7.80 -5.09 -6.28
N GLU A 31 -8.57 -4.21 -6.94
CA GLU A 31 -8.04 -3.30 -7.96
C GLU A 31 -6.95 -2.37 -7.43
N ASN A 32 -7.02 -2.03 -6.13
CA ASN A 32 -6.02 -1.17 -5.50
C ASN A 32 -4.65 -1.86 -5.47
N ILE A 33 -4.61 -3.19 -5.39
CA ILE A 33 -3.36 -3.95 -5.45
C ILE A 33 -2.80 -4.03 -6.85
N ILE A 34 -3.65 -4.14 -7.87
CA ILE A 34 -3.22 -4.00 -9.27
C ILE A 34 -2.63 -2.61 -9.53
N GLN A 35 -3.22 -1.57 -8.92
CA GLN A 35 -2.71 -0.21 -8.99
C GLN A 35 -1.34 -0.08 -8.31
N ILE A 36 -1.19 -0.63 -7.10
CA ILE A 36 0.08 -0.61 -6.36
C ILE A 36 1.17 -1.43 -7.07
N GLN A 37 0.84 -2.57 -7.68
CA GLN A 37 1.80 -3.34 -8.49
C GLN A 37 2.38 -2.47 -9.61
N ARG A 38 1.53 -1.74 -10.33
CA ARG A 38 1.99 -0.83 -11.39
C ARG A 38 2.93 0.27 -10.87
N TYR A 39 2.75 0.70 -9.61
CA TYR A 39 3.67 1.64 -8.97
C TYR A 39 5.01 1.00 -8.66
N VAL A 40 5.00 -0.22 -8.12
CA VAL A 40 6.22 -1.00 -7.87
C VAL A 40 6.98 -1.21 -9.18
N ASP A 41 6.32 -1.72 -10.22
CA ASP A 41 6.95 -1.97 -11.53
C ASP A 41 7.61 -0.69 -12.08
N TRP A 42 6.91 0.45 -11.99
CA TRP A 42 7.46 1.73 -12.43
C TRP A 42 8.66 2.18 -11.59
N LEU A 43 8.59 2.04 -10.27
CA LEU A 43 9.69 2.39 -9.37
C LEU A 43 10.91 1.50 -9.65
N GLU A 44 10.71 0.19 -9.79
CA GLU A 44 11.79 -0.75 -10.11
C GLU A 44 12.44 -0.44 -11.46
N GLN A 45 11.64 -0.10 -12.47
CA GLN A 45 12.15 0.17 -13.82
C GLN A 45 12.86 1.53 -13.93
N TYR A 46 12.37 2.56 -13.25
CA TYR A 46 12.81 3.95 -13.51
C TYR A 46 13.40 4.68 -12.30
N TYR A 47 12.95 4.40 -11.08
CA TYR A 47 13.42 5.11 -9.89
C TYR A 47 14.63 4.42 -9.25
N ILE A 48 14.50 3.12 -8.96
CA ILE A 48 15.51 2.32 -8.27
C ILE A 48 16.88 2.32 -8.97
N PRO A 49 16.99 2.21 -10.32
CA PRO A 49 18.28 2.22 -10.99
C PRO A 49 19.07 3.52 -10.78
N ASN A 50 18.35 4.63 -10.58
CA ASN A 50 18.95 5.95 -10.37
C ASN A 50 19.12 6.27 -8.87
N ARG A 51 18.38 5.57 -8.00
CA ARG A 51 18.33 5.85 -6.57
C ARG A 51 18.00 4.58 -5.77
N ILE A 52 19.01 3.76 -5.55
CA ILE A 52 18.92 2.50 -4.79
C ILE A 52 18.16 2.74 -3.48
N SER A 53 17.03 2.07 -3.34
CA SER A 53 16.10 2.18 -2.22
C SER A 53 15.34 0.86 -2.07
N ASP A 54 14.90 0.56 -0.85
CA ASP A 54 13.85 -0.43 -0.65
C ASP A 54 12.49 0.20 -0.98
N ILE A 55 11.56 -0.58 -1.52
CA ILE A 55 10.19 -0.12 -1.77
C ILE A 55 9.29 -0.55 -0.62
N LEU A 56 8.52 0.38 -0.05
CA LEU A 56 7.48 0.10 0.94
C LEU A 56 6.12 0.60 0.41
N PRO A 57 5.31 -0.28 -0.19
CA PRO A 57 3.98 0.11 -0.63
C PRO A 57 3.01 0.28 0.54
N ILE A 58 2.15 1.29 0.47
CA ILE A 58 1.11 1.54 1.47
C ILE A 58 -0.23 1.78 0.78
N LEU A 59 -1.27 1.08 1.25
CA LEU A 59 -2.66 1.37 0.95
C LEU A 59 -3.32 2.00 2.17
N ILE A 60 -3.96 3.15 1.98
CA ILE A 60 -4.80 3.80 3.00
C ILE A 60 -6.22 3.92 2.44
N SER A 61 -7.19 3.29 3.08
CA SER A 61 -8.59 3.34 2.64
C SER A 61 -9.56 3.55 3.79
N LYS A 62 -10.82 3.84 3.48
CA LYS A 62 -11.88 3.81 4.49
C LYS A 62 -11.95 2.41 5.12
N LYS A 63 -12.21 2.37 6.43
CA LYS A 63 -12.41 1.14 7.19
C LYS A 63 -13.47 0.25 6.56
N ILE A 64 -13.17 -1.05 6.48
CA ILE A 64 -14.12 -2.07 6.05
C ILE A 64 -14.92 -2.54 7.26
N GLU A 65 -16.23 -2.35 7.20
CA GLU A 65 -17.14 -2.70 8.32
C GLU A 65 -17.26 -4.22 8.52
N ASN A 66 -17.42 -4.97 7.42
CA ASN A 66 -17.60 -6.42 7.47
C ASN A 66 -16.33 -7.18 7.05
N LYS A 67 -15.54 -7.60 8.04
CA LYS A 67 -14.30 -8.36 7.83
C LYS A 67 -14.50 -9.85 7.56
N ASP A 68 -15.72 -10.36 7.71
CA ASP A 68 -16.07 -11.74 7.32
C ASP A 68 -16.51 -11.86 5.85
N SER A 69 -16.67 -10.70 5.19
CA SER A 69 -17.08 -10.63 3.79
C SER A 69 -16.09 -11.33 2.86
N VAL A 70 -16.61 -11.81 1.72
CA VAL A 70 -15.78 -12.36 0.64
C VAL A 70 -14.81 -11.29 0.12
N ASN A 71 -15.27 -10.04 0.02
CA ASN A 71 -14.43 -8.93 -0.43
C ASN A 71 -13.21 -8.74 0.49
N TYR A 72 -13.40 -8.68 1.81
CA TYR A 72 -12.30 -8.54 2.75
C TYR A 72 -11.30 -9.69 2.63
N ARG A 73 -11.78 -10.93 2.55
CA ARG A 73 -10.93 -12.10 2.32
C ARG A 73 -10.11 -11.97 1.04
N SER A 74 -10.75 -11.67 -0.09
CA SER A 74 -10.05 -11.48 -1.38
C SER A 74 -9.01 -10.37 -1.33
N ILE A 75 -9.28 -9.27 -0.63
CA ILE A 75 -8.31 -8.18 -0.43
C ILE A 75 -7.11 -8.69 0.35
N THR A 76 -7.33 -9.34 1.50
CA THR A 76 -6.23 -9.84 2.34
C THR A 76 -5.41 -10.93 1.65
N GLU A 77 -6.04 -11.81 0.87
CA GLU A 77 -5.36 -12.79 0.02
C GLU A 77 -4.52 -12.11 -1.06
N SER A 78 -5.06 -11.07 -1.71
CA SER A 78 -4.31 -10.30 -2.70
C SER A 78 -3.07 -9.61 -2.10
N PHE A 79 -3.13 -9.17 -0.83
CA PHE A 79 -1.95 -8.63 -0.14
C PHE A 79 -0.88 -9.70 0.11
N LYS A 80 -1.29 -10.93 0.47
CA LYS A 80 -0.37 -12.06 0.67
C LYS A 80 0.30 -12.44 -0.64
N GLN A 81 -0.49 -12.62 -1.71
CA GLN A 81 0.01 -12.91 -3.04
C GLN A 81 0.94 -11.81 -3.57
N PHE A 82 0.59 -10.53 -3.35
CA PHE A 82 1.44 -9.41 -3.70
C PHE A 82 2.80 -9.49 -2.99
N ASN A 83 2.82 -9.77 -1.68
CA ASN A 83 4.05 -9.88 -0.91
C ASN A 83 4.93 -11.07 -1.37
N GLU A 84 4.32 -12.19 -1.72
CA GLU A 84 5.03 -13.37 -2.25
C GLU A 84 5.68 -13.06 -3.61
N ASN A 85 4.97 -12.34 -4.48
CA ASN A 85 5.44 -12.00 -5.82
C ASN A 85 6.48 -10.87 -5.82
N ASN A 86 6.49 -10.00 -4.80
CA ASN A 86 7.36 -8.83 -4.72
C ASN A 86 8.35 -8.94 -3.57
N ASN A 87 9.17 -9.99 -3.59
CA ASN A 87 10.14 -10.30 -2.52
C ASN A 87 11.23 -9.23 -2.28
N ARG A 88 11.42 -8.29 -3.23
CA ARG A 88 12.31 -7.12 -3.10
C ARG A 88 11.65 -5.93 -2.40
N CYS A 89 10.33 -5.96 -2.26
CA CYS A 89 9.59 -4.96 -1.49
C CYS A 89 9.55 -5.34 -0.02
N ILE A 90 9.52 -4.32 0.84
CA ILE A 90 9.01 -4.50 2.20
C ILE A 90 7.51 -4.82 2.08
N PRO A 91 6.98 -5.79 2.86
CA PRO A 91 5.57 -6.16 2.78
C PRO A 91 4.63 -4.96 2.82
N ILE A 92 3.63 -4.97 1.94
CA ILE A 92 2.65 -3.89 1.83
C ILE A 92 2.02 -3.59 3.20
N LYS A 93 1.86 -2.31 3.53
CA LYS A 93 1.12 -1.89 4.72
C LYS A 93 -0.30 -1.49 4.32
N TYR A 94 -1.27 -2.08 4.98
CA TYR A 94 -2.67 -1.67 4.88
C TYR A 94 -3.07 -0.89 6.13
N ILE A 95 -3.60 0.32 5.92
CA ILE A 95 -4.08 1.22 6.95
C ILE A 95 -5.54 1.54 6.64
N GLU A 96 -6.41 1.30 7.61
CA GLU A 96 -7.80 1.74 7.55
C GLU A 96 -7.93 3.07 8.27
N TYR A 97 -8.80 3.95 7.77
CA TYR A 97 -9.22 5.13 8.49
C TYR A 97 -10.73 5.20 8.66
N GLU A 98 -11.15 5.83 9.75
CA GLU A 98 -12.54 6.18 10.02
C GLU A 98 -12.63 7.59 10.63
N LEU A 99 -13.83 8.18 10.56
CA LEU A 99 -14.13 9.44 11.22
C LEU A 99 -14.84 9.13 12.54
N GLU A 100 -14.22 9.50 13.65
CA GLU A 100 -14.77 9.38 15.00
C GLU A 100 -14.64 10.74 15.69
N ASP A 101 -15.75 11.31 16.16
CA ASP A 101 -15.81 12.63 16.80
C ASP A 101 -15.12 13.75 15.99
N ASN A 102 -15.39 13.82 14.68
CA ASN A 102 -14.74 14.73 13.72
C ASN A 102 -13.21 14.60 13.61
N ASN A 103 -12.63 13.52 14.15
CA ASN A 103 -11.21 13.21 14.03
C ASN A 103 -11.00 12.02 13.11
N LEU A 104 -9.95 12.09 12.27
CA LEU A 104 -9.49 10.94 11.52
C LEU A 104 -8.73 9.99 12.46
N LYS A 105 -9.23 8.78 12.60
CA LYS A 105 -8.54 7.69 13.30
C LYS A 105 -7.94 6.76 12.28
N PHE A 106 -6.69 6.37 12.48
CA PHE A 106 -5.97 5.45 11.59
C PHE A 106 -5.61 4.18 12.34
N GLN A 107 -5.85 3.04 11.71
CA GLN A 107 -5.51 1.73 12.26
C GLN A 107 -4.70 0.93 11.23
N LYS A 108 -3.52 0.46 11.64
CA LYS A 108 -2.77 -0.52 10.85
C LYS A 108 -3.45 -1.89 10.95
N ILE A 109 -3.78 -2.48 9.82
CA ILE A 109 -4.45 -3.77 9.75
C ILE A 109 -3.42 -4.90 9.65
N ARG A 110 -3.67 -5.98 10.38
CA ARG A 110 -2.96 -7.26 10.25
C ARG A 110 -3.85 -8.22 9.48
N TYR A 111 -3.27 -8.96 8.54
CA TYR A 111 -3.97 -9.81 7.59
C TYR A 111 -3.21 -11.11 7.34
#